data_AF-A0A1T1BN16-F1
#
_entry.id   AF-A0A1T1BN16-F1
#
_cell.length_a   1.000
_cell.length_b   1.000
_cell.length_c   1.000
_cell.angle_alpha   90.00
_cell.angle_beta   90.00
_cell.angle_gamma   90.00
#
_symmetry.space_group_name_H-M   'P 1'
#
loop_
_entity.id
_entity.type
_entity.pdbx_description
1 polymer ?
#
loop_
_entity_poly.entity_id
_entity_poly.type
_entity_poly.pdbx_seq_one_letter_code
_entity_poly.pdbx_strand_id
1 'polypeptide(L)'
;MKSNSSLTETEKSIAEESHQILNSLEFEKITDGFANKTPVQVEINGRTISYDDAPFSGMTWFEKNGFNIGREAFESEKELIKTVLHEMHRLRTSTLRGSGSASEVTKETKAAFDFAEKTFNLFE
;
A
#
# COMPACT_ATOMS: atom_id res chain seq x y z
N MET A 1 15.04 -19.85 -15.41
CA MET A 1 13.88 -20.38 -14.67
C MET A 1 13.04 -19.19 -14.23
N LYS A 2 11.83 -19.01 -14.80
CA LYS A 2 10.87 -18.04 -14.26
C LYS A 2 10.30 -18.68 -13.00
N SER A 3 10.58 -18.11 -11.84
CA SER A 3 9.99 -18.59 -10.59
C SER A 3 8.50 -18.28 -10.65
N ASN A 4 7.67 -19.27 -10.96
CA ASN A 4 6.22 -19.23 -10.71
C ASN A 4 6.04 -19.29 -9.19
N SER A 5 6.30 -18.20 -8.50
CA SER A 5 5.89 -18.08 -7.10
C SER A 5 4.40 -17.75 -7.14
N SER A 6 3.53 -18.71 -6.82
CA SER A 6 2.13 -18.43 -6.54
C SER A 6 2.02 -17.60 -5.25
N LEU A 7 1.03 -16.72 -5.16
CA LEU A 7 0.74 -16.01 -3.91
C LEU A 7 0.22 -17.00 -2.85
N THR A 8 0.59 -16.80 -1.59
CA THR A 8 -0.03 -17.47 -0.44
C THR A 8 -1.50 -17.05 -0.29
N GLU A 9 -2.29 -17.77 0.50
CA GLU A 9 -3.70 -17.38 0.75
C GLU A 9 -3.81 -15.99 1.41
N THR A 10 -2.90 -15.67 2.34
CA THR A 10 -2.84 -14.34 2.95
C THR A 10 -2.52 -13.27 1.92
N GLU A 11 -1.51 -13.51 1.06
CA GLU A 11 -1.12 -12.60 -0.02
C GLU A 11 -2.25 -12.39 -1.04
N LYS A 12 -3.01 -13.44 -1.39
CA LYS A 12 -4.19 -13.33 -2.26
C LYS A 12 -5.27 -12.45 -1.62
N SER A 13 -5.55 -12.66 -0.33
CA SER A 13 -6.51 -11.82 0.41
C SER A 13 -6.06 -10.36 0.47
N ILE A 14 -4.76 -10.10 0.65
CA ILE A 14 -4.20 -8.75 0.61
C ILE A 14 -4.37 -8.13 -0.77
N ALA A 15 -4.05 -8.88 -1.83
CA ALA A 15 -4.19 -8.42 -3.21
C ALA A 15 -5.65 -8.07 -3.55
N GLU A 16 -6.61 -8.92 -3.15
CA GLU A 16 -8.03 -8.67 -3.36
C GLU A 16 -8.52 -7.42 -2.60
N GLU A 17 -8.13 -7.26 -1.33
CA GLU A 17 -8.48 -6.06 -0.55
C GLU A 17 -7.87 -4.79 -1.16
N SER A 18 -6.61 -4.84 -1.62
CA SER A 18 -5.96 -3.74 -2.34
C SER A 18 -6.69 -3.40 -3.64
N HIS A 19 -7.15 -4.40 -4.40
CA HIS A 19 -7.93 -4.18 -5.61
C HIS A 19 -9.26 -3.49 -5.30
N GLN A 20 -9.96 -3.92 -4.24
CA GLN A 20 -11.20 -3.27 -3.79
C GLN A 20 -10.98 -1.82 -3.35
N ILE A 21 -9.86 -1.53 -2.67
CA ILE A 21 -9.46 -0.17 -2.30
C ILE A 21 -9.28 0.69 -3.55
N LEU A 22 -8.44 0.25 -4.48
CA LEU A 22 -8.09 1.00 -5.71
C LEU A 22 -9.30 1.28 -6.60
N ASN A 23 -10.30 0.39 -6.61
CA ASN A 23 -11.50 0.52 -7.43
C ASN A 23 -12.72 1.09 -6.67
N SER A 24 -12.52 1.61 -5.46
CA SER A 24 -13.61 2.23 -4.69
C SER A 24 -13.85 3.68 -5.08
N LEU A 25 -15.11 4.13 -4.97
CA LEU A 25 -15.47 5.54 -5.20
C LEU A 25 -14.78 6.47 -4.19
N GLU A 26 -14.53 5.99 -2.98
CA GLU A 26 -13.81 6.74 -1.96
C GLU A 26 -12.35 6.99 -2.35
N PHE A 27 -11.72 6.08 -3.09
CA PHE A 27 -10.34 6.26 -3.54
C PHE A 27 -10.22 7.32 -4.63
N GLU A 28 -11.28 7.64 -5.37
CA GLU A 28 -11.29 8.79 -6.28
C GLU A 28 -11.02 10.11 -5.54
N LYS A 29 -11.43 10.21 -4.27
CA LYS A 29 -11.13 11.39 -3.43
C LYS A 29 -9.65 11.51 -3.12
N ILE A 30 -8.93 10.39 -3.03
CA ILE A 30 -7.48 10.35 -2.84
C ILE A 30 -6.78 10.90 -4.09
N THR A 31 -7.19 10.46 -5.29
CA THR A 31 -6.65 10.98 -6.56
C THR A 31 -7.00 12.45 -6.79
N ASP A 32 -8.21 12.88 -6.42
CA ASP A 32 -8.62 14.28 -6.44
C ASP A 32 -7.82 15.13 -5.46
N GLY A 33 -7.53 14.59 -4.26
CA GLY A 33 -6.66 15.21 -3.27
C GLY A 33 -5.28 15.51 -3.85
N PHE A 34 -4.67 14.55 -4.55
CA PHE A 34 -3.41 14.75 -5.27
C PHE A 34 -3.51 15.81 -6.36
N ALA A 35 -4.53 15.73 -7.24
CA ALA A 35 -4.72 16.69 -8.32
C ALA A 35 -4.85 18.14 -7.81
N ASN A 36 -5.49 18.30 -6.64
CA ASN A 36 -5.71 19.60 -6.00
C ASN A 36 -4.67 19.95 -4.91
N LYS A 37 -3.64 19.12 -4.71
CA LYS A 37 -2.64 19.24 -3.62
C LYS A 37 -3.27 19.50 -2.26
N THR A 38 -4.40 18.87 -2.00
CA THR A 38 -5.19 19.06 -0.78
C THR A 38 -5.17 17.77 0.03
N PRO A 39 -4.73 17.81 1.30
CA PRO A 39 -4.77 16.63 2.15
C PRO A 39 -6.18 16.09 2.28
N VAL A 40 -6.32 14.78 2.18
CA VAL A 40 -7.61 14.09 2.25
C VAL A 40 -7.45 12.80 3.03
N GLN A 41 -8.50 12.41 3.73
CA GLN A 41 -8.57 11.15 4.45
C GLN A 41 -9.93 10.52 4.21
N VAL A 42 -9.95 9.23 3.92
CA VAL A 42 -11.14 8.42 3.68
C VAL A 42 -11.05 7.11 4.46
N GLU A 43 -12.20 6.48 4.66
CA GLU A 43 -12.33 5.15 5.23
C GLU A 43 -12.80 4.20 4.11
N ILE A 44 -12.00 3.16 3.83
CA ILE A 44 -12.31 2.17 2.78
C ILE A 44 -12.13 0.79 3.37
N ASN A 45 -13.18 -0.03 3.40
CA ASN A 45 -13.17 -1.36 4.02
C ASN A 45 -12.66 -1.38 5.48
N GLY A 46 -12.91 -0.31 6.23
CA GLY A 46 -12.42 -0.14 7.61
C GLY A 46 -10.93 0.19 7.73
N ARG A 47 -10.30 0.62 6.63
CA ARG A 47 -8.95 1.17 6.58
C ARG A 47 -9.00 2.68 6.47
N THR A 48 -8.26 3.36 7.34
CA THR A 48 -7.96 4.78 7.15
C THR A 48 -6.94 4.93 6.03
N ILE A 49 -7.31 5.59 4.93
CA ILE A 49 -6.40 5.89 3.83
C ILE A 49 -6.36 7.40 3.67
N SER A 50 -5.16 7.97 3.57
CA SER A 50 -5.01 9.41 3.36
C SER A 50 -4.03 9.73 2.24
N TYR A 51 -4.13 10.96 1.77
CA TYR A 51 -3.12 11.61 0.95
C TYR A 51 -2.60 12.87 1.64
N ASP A 52 -1.30 13.12 1.51
CA ASP A 52 -0.68 14.42 1.74
C ASP A 52 0.39 14.74 0.67
N ASP A 53 0.73 16.03 0.53
CA ASP A 53 1.73 16.48 -0.46
C ASP A 53 3.17 16.39 0.07
N ALA A 54 3.52 15.29 0.74
CA ALA A 54 4.86 15.05 1.26
C ALA A 54 5.71 14.15 0.32
N PRO A 55 7.06 14.29 0.35
CA PRO A 55 7.97 13.50 -0.47
C PRO A 55 8.18 12.08 0.08
N PHE A 56 7.18 11.23 -0.07
CA PHE A 56 7.31 9.78 0.09
C PHE A 56 6.23 9.10 -0.77
N SER A 57 6.36 7.79 -0.98
CA SER A 57 5.31 7.01 -1.67
C SER A 57 4.20 6.59 -0.70
N GLY A 58 4.55 5.82 0.35
CA GLY A 58 3.60 5.32 1.33
C GLY A 58 4.14 5.28 2.75
N MET A 59 3.24 5.36 3.73
CA MET A 59 3.56 5.17 5.14
C MET A 59 2.42 4.49 5.90
N THR A 60 2.68 3.29 6.40
CA THR A 60 1.74 2.52 7.23
C THR A 60 1.53 3.19 8.58
N TRP A 61 0.27 3.29 9.00
CA TRP A 61 -0.17 3.73 10.31
C TRP A 61 -0.83 2.57 11.07
N PHE A 62 -0.02 1.77 11.76
CA PHE A 62 -0.50 0.58 12.48
C PHE A 62 -1.59 0.89 13.52
N GLU A 63 -1.48 2.02 14.22
CA GLU A 63 -2.45 2.46 15.24
C GLU A 63 -3.77 2.97 14.65
N LYS A 64 -3.77 3.36 13.37
CA LYS A 64 -4.96 3.84 12.66
C LYS A 64 -5.56 2.77 11.73
N ASN A 65 -5.04 1.55 11.79
CA ASN A 65 -5.43 0.48 10.87
C ASN A 65 -5.40 0.91 9.39
N GLY A 66 -4.36 1.64 8.99
CA GLY A 66 -4.38 2.38 7.73
C GLY A 66 -3.00 2.76 7.22
N PHE A 67 -2.97 3.62 6.20
CA PHE A 67 -1.74 4.14 5.63
C PHE A 67 -1.96 5.48 4.93
N ASN A 68 -0.87 6.20 4.73
CA ASN A 68 -0.83 7.48 4.05
C ASN A 68 -0.09 7.33 2.73
N ILE A 69 -0.55 8.03 1.71
CA ILE A 69 0.02 8.05 0.37
C ILE A 69 0.59 9.45 0.15
N GLY A 70 1.89 9.54 -0.13
CA GLY A 70 2.54 10.79 -0.45
C GLY A 70 2.62 11.01 -1.96
N ARG A 71 3.15 12.15 -2.39
CA ARG A 71 3.14 12.56 -3.80
C ARG A 71 3.96 11.65 -4.73
N GLU A 72 4.97 10.95 -4.21
CA GLU A 72 5.85 10.10 -5.03
C GLU A 72 5.12 8.84 -5.53
N ALA A 73 4.06 8.41 -4.84
CA ALA A 73 3.22 7.31 -5.32
C ALA A 73 2.48 7.67 -6.62
N PHE A 74 2.26 8.97 -6.88
CA PHE A 74 1.53 9.45 -8.06
C PHE A 74 2.44 9.74 -9.26
N GLU A 75 3.73 9.38 -9.20
CA GLU A 75 4.63 9.47 -10.36
C GLU A 75 4.13 8.66 -11.57
N SER A 76 3.42 7.57 -11.30
CA SER A 76 2.65 6.81 -12.29
C SER A 76 1.55 5.99 -11.62
N GLU A 77 0.56 5.56 -12.40
CA GLU A 77 -0.47 4.62 -11.93
C GLU A 77 0.13 3.34 -11.35
N LYS A 78 1.20 2.83 -11.97
CA LYS A 78 1.94 1.66 -11.50
C LYS A 78 2.51 1.86 -10.09
N GLU A 79 3.14 3.00 -9.83
CA GLU A 79 3.72 3.28 -8.50
C GLU A 79 2.62 3.49 -7.45
N LEU A 80 1.47 4.03 -7.83
CA LEU A 80 0.32 4.16 -6.93
C LEU A 80 -0.22 2.79 -6.52
N ILE A 81 -0.44 1.90 -7.49
CA ILE A 81 -0.92 0.52 -7.23
C ILE A 81 0.08 -0.22 -6.34
N LYS A 82 1.38 -0.14 -6.65
CA LYS A 82 2.43 -0.77 -5.85
C LYS A 82 2.50 -0.22 -4.43
N THR A 83 2.31 1.08 -4.25
CA THR A 83 2.26 1.71 -2.93
C THR A 83 1.12 1.14 -2.11
N VAL A 84 -0.09 1.04 -2.68
CA VAL A 84 -1.24 0.45 -1.98
C VAL A 84 -0.98 -1.02 -1.62
N LEU A 85 -0.42 -1.82 -2.53
CA LEU A 85 -0.05 -3.21 -2.26
C LEU A 85 0.99 -3.33 -1.14
N HIS A 86 2.03 -2.49 -1.18
CA HIS A 86 3.11 -2.47 -0.20
C HIS A 86 2.57 -2.15 1.21
N GLU A 87 1.83 -1.06 1.36
CA GLU A 87 1.34 -0.63 2.66
C GLU A 87 0.26 -1.59 3.19
N MET A 88 -0.59 -2.15 2.33
CA MET A 88 -1.55 -3.19 2.74
C MET A 88 -0.85 -4.46 3.22
N HIS A 89 0.23 -4.88 2.55
CA HIS A 89 1.03 -6.02 3.01
C HIS A 89 1.64 -5.72 4.38
N ARG A 90 2.32 -4.58 4.54
CA ARG A 90 2.89 -4.17 5.84
C ARG A 90 1.83 -4.16 6.93
N LEU A 91 0.68 -3.53 6.70
CA LEU A 91 -0.40 -3.42 7.66
C LEU A 91 -0.93 -4.78 8.11
N ARG A 92 -1.00 -5.75 7.19
CA ARG A 92 -1.59 -7.08 7.44
C ARG A 92 -0.60 -8.09 8.00
N THR A 93 0.70 -7.96 7.72
CA THR A 93 1.68 -9.01 8.04
C THR A 93 2.75 -8.56 9.03
N SER A 94 2.91 -7.26 9.28
CA SER A 94 3.95 -6.76 10.18
C SER A 94 3.72 -7.27 11.60
N THR A 95 4.74 -7.92 12.14
CA THR A 95 4.80 -8.32 13.55
C THR A 95 5.45 -7.23 14.39
N LEU A 96 6.33 -6.43 13.79
CA LEU A 96 7.05 -5.33 14.39
C LEU A 96 6.16 -4.12 14.67
N ARG A 97 5.12 -3.90 13.84
CA ARG A 97 4.22 -2.74 13.90
C ARG A 97 4.98 -1.41 13.97
N GLY A 98 6.10 -1.30 13.24
CA GLY A 98 6.96 -0.12 13.21
C GLY A 98 7.96 -0.02 14.36
N SER A 99 8.03 -1.02 15.25
CA SER A 99 8.99 -1.11 16.34
C SER A 99 9.96 -2.27 16.11
N GLY A 100 11.26 -2.05 16.28
CA GLY A 100 12.26 -3.12 16.09
C GLY A 100 13.63 -2.57 15.72
N SER A 101 14.59 -3.47 15.55
CA SER A 101 15.89 -3.10 15.01
C SER A 101 15.78 -2.69 13.55
N ALA A 102 16.71 -1.86 13.07
CA ALA A 102 16.78 -1.48 11.66
C ALA A 102 16.81 -2.70 10.72
N SER A 103 17.47 -3.78 11.15
CA SER A 103 17.58 -5.03 10.37
C SER A 103 16.23 -5.75 10.21
N GLU A 104 15.38 -5.72 11.24
CA GLU A 104 14.07 -6.36 11.22
C GLU A 104 13.08 -5.54 10.39
N VAL A 105 13.09 -4.21 10.59
CA VAL A 105 12.28 -3.29 9.78
C VAL A 105 12.64 -3.43 8.29
N THR A 106 13.93 -3.52 7.97
CA THR A 106 14.39 -3.73 6.59
C THR A 106 13.85 -5.02 5.98
N LYS A 107 13.77 -6.11 6.75
CA LYS A 107 13.21 -7.38 6.27
C LYS A 107 11.72 -7.27 5.96
N GLU A 108 10.93 -6.65 6.83
CA GLU A 108 9.49 -6.47 6.59
C GLU A 108 9.23 -5.53 5.40
N THR A 109 9.99 -4.43 5.30
CA THR A 109 9.91 -3.52 4.15
C THR A 109 10.29 -4.23 2.85
N LYS A 110 11.33 -5.06 2.86
CA LYS A 110 11.70 -5.87 1.69
C LYS A 110 10.60 -6.88 1.32
N ALA A 111 9.99 -7.54 2.30
CA ALA A 111 8.91 -8.49 2.04
C ALA A 111 7.70 -7.79 1.37
N ALA A 112 7.31 -6.61 1.87
CA ALA A 112 6.24 -5.82 1.26
C ALA A 112 6.58 -5.32 -0.14
N PHE A 113 7.84 -4.93 -0.38
CA PHE A 113 8.32 -4.57 -1.72
C PHE A 113 8.26 -5.76 -2.68
N ASP A 114 8.82 -6.91 -2.29
CA ASP A 114 8.83 -8.12 -3.14
C ASP A 114 7.39 -8.59 -3.44
N PHE A 115 6.48 -8.50 -2.46
CA PHE A 115 5.05 -8.76 -2.65
C PHE A 115 4.42 -7.80 -3.67
N ALA A 116 4.65 -6.50 -3.55
CA ALA A 116 4.08 -5.51 -4.46
C ALA A 116 4.59 -5.70 -5.90
N GLU A 117 5.89 -5.94 -6.10
CA GLU A 117 6.48 -6.23 -7.42
C GLU A 117 5.89 -7.50 -8.04
N LYS A 118 5.77 -8.57 -7.24
CA LYS A 118 5.21 -9.85 -7.70
C LYS A 118 3.74 -9.72 -8.07
N THR A 119 2.96 -9.05 -7.22
CA THR A 119 1.50 -8.98 -7.31
C THR A 119 1.04 -8.00 -8.38
N PHE A 120 1.76 -6.89 -8.61
CA PHE A 120 1.44 -5.95 -9.67
C PHE A 120 1.37 -6.64 -11.05
N ASN A 121 2.25 -7.60 -11.33
CA ASN A 121 2.23 -8.37 -12.59
C ASN A 121 0.99 -9.29 -12.74
N LEU A 122 0.14 -9.39 -11.72
CA LEU A 122 -1.12 -10.13 -11.75
C LEU A 122 -2.35 -9.20 -11.90
N PHE A 123 -2.14 -7.88 -11.86
CA PHE A 123 -3.17 -6.86 -12.07
C PHE A 123 -3.26 -6.38 -13.54
N GLU A 124 -2.28 -6.76 -14.38
CA GLU A 124 -2.35 -6.65 -15.85
C GLU A 124 -3.09 -7.84 -16.47
#